data_AF-A0A0F8W424-F1
#
_entry.id   AF-A0A0F8W424-F1
#
_cell.length_a   1.000
_cell.length_b   1.000
_cell.length_c   1.000
_cell.angle_alpha   90.00
_cell.angle_beta   90.00
_cell.angle_gamma   90.00
#
_symmetry.space_group_name_H-M   'P 1'
#
loop_
_entity.id
_entity.type
_entity.pdbx_description
1 polymer ?
#
loop_
_entity_poly.entity_id
_entity_poly.type
_entity_poly.pdbx_seq_one_letter_code
_entity_poly.pdbx_strand_id
1 'polypeptide(L)'
;SKEWWRYGQLHREDGPAHEYANGSKEWWRYGQLHREDGSAIERPDDSNSWWLNGQRHREDGPAIEWTDGDKEWYRNGKWHREDGPAIELADGRKAWYMNGQRHREDGPAIEYPTGRKKWYLNDEWQRTEWRNANGQFHREDGPAFFHAGGLKIWYQNDQRQRFPIAPPRSVGRRTGHGVGGLIFHD
;
A
#
# COMPACT_ATOMS: atom_id res chain seq x y z
N SER A 1 -12.28 29.49 15.70
CA SER A 1 -11.91 28.27 16.44
C SER A 1 -11.98 28.58 17.93
N LYS A 2 -11.91 27.55 18.78
CA LYS A 2 -11.70 27.67 20.22
C LYS A 2 -10.49 26.84 20.61
N GLU A 3 -9.68 27.34 21.52
CA GLU A 3 -8.44 26.70 21.93
C GLU A 3 -8.29 26.75 23.44
N TRP A 4 -7.69 25.71 24.01
CA TRP A 4 -7.40 25.60 25.45
C TRP A 4 -5.92 25.32 25.65
N TRP A 5 -5.31 26.12 26.51
CA TRP A 5 -3.87 26.16 26.73
C TRP A 5 -3.53 25.98 28.21
N ARG A 6 -2.44 25.25 28.50
CA ARG A 6 -1.84 25.11 29.82
C ARG A 6 -0.32 25.24 29.68
N TYR A 7 0.30 26.15 30.43
CA TYR A 7 1.74 26.44 30.37
C TYR A 7 2.27 26.72 28.94
N GLY A 8 1.47 27.42 28.12
CA GLY A 8 1.86 27.74 26.74
C GLY A 8 1.77 26.55 25.76
N GLN A 9 1.12 25.46 26.15
CA GLN A 9 0.88 24.29 25.28
C GLN A 9 -0.62 23.98 25.18
N LEU A 10 -1.09 23.48 24.02
CA LEU A 10 -2.48 23.00 23.88
C LEU A 10 -2.74 21.87 24.89
N HIS A 11 -3.79 22.02 25.69
CA HIS A 11 -4.12 21.09 26.75
C HIS A 11 -5.56 21.26 27.23
N ARG A 12 -6.30 20.16 27.36
CA ARG A 12 -7.61 20.11 28.03
C ARG A 12 -7.89 18.68 28.51
N GLU A 13 -8.38 18.52 29.75
CA GLU A 13 -8.69 17.19 30.33
C GLU A 13 -10.10 16.71 29.90
N ASP A 14 -11.10 17.59 29.88
CA ASP A 14 -12.51 17.22 29.69
C ASP A 14 -13.07 17.53 28.29
N GLY A 15 -12.24 17.51 27.25
CA GLY A 15 -12.70 17.77 25.88
C GLY A 15 -11.59 18.12 24.88
N PRO A 16 -11.95 18.51 23.65
CA PRO A 16 -10.97 18.90 22.66
C PRO A 16 -10.27 20.19 23.08
N ALA A 17 -8.95 20.19 23.00
CA ALA A 17 -8.14 21.38 23.24
C ALA A 17 -8.12 22.32 22.03
N HIS A 18 -8.55 21.86 20.85
CA HIS A 18 -8.79 22.69 19.69
C HIS A 18 -10.11 22.31 19.02
N GLU A 19 -11.00 23.29 18.82
CA GLU A 19 -12.23 23.17 18.05
C GLU A 19 -12.17 24.13 16.86
N TYR A 20 -12.08 23.59 15.65
CA TYR A 20 -11.95 24.37 14.42
C TYR A 20 -13.32 24.87 13.92
N ALA A 21 -13.32 25.96 13.14
CA ALA A 21 -14.55 26.53 12.58
C ALA A 21 -15.23 25.61 11.56
N ASN A 22 -14.48 24.71 10.93
CA ASN A 22 -15.02 23.70 10.01
C ASN A 22 -15.70 22.53 10.75
N GLY A 23 -15.64 22.47 12.09
CA GLY A 23 -16.19 21.38 12.90
C GLY A 23 -15.17 20.30 13.31
N SER A 24 -13.92 20.36 12.84
CA SER A 24 -12.86 19.46 13.32
C SER A 24 -12.57 19.69 14.80
N LYS A 25 -12.22 18.61 15.51
CA LYS A 25 -11.88 18.65 16.93
C LYS A 25 -10.59 17.88 17.17
N GLU A 26 -9.74 18.42 18.03
CA GLU A 26 -8.49 17.79 18.42
C GLU A 26 -8.30 17.79 19.94
N TRP A 27 -7.92 16.64 20.48
CA TRP A 27 -7.62 16.43 21.89
C TRP A 27 -6.11 16.48 22.09
N TRP A 28 -5.68 17.43 22.92
CA TRP A 28 -4.27 17.65 23.23
C TRP A 28 -4.05 17.58 24.73
N ARG A 29 -2.92 17.01 25.12
CA ARG A 29 -2.42 16.97 26.50
C ARG A 29 -0.95 17.37 26.49
N TYR A 30 -0.63 18.52 27.11
CA TYR A 30 0.74 19.06 27.19
C TYR A 30 1.41 19.22 25.81
N GLY A 31 0.66 19.72 24.83
CA GLY A 31 1.17 19.98 23.49
C GLY A 31 1.35 18.74 22.61
N GLN A 32 0.80 17.59 23.03
CA GLN A 32 0.77 16.37 22.23
C GLN A 32 -0.67 15.91 21.98
N LEU A 33 -0.97 15.44 20.77
CA LEU A 33 -2.25 14.75 20.50
C LEU A 33 -2.38 13.53 21.41
N HIS A 34 -3.47 13.47 22.15
CA HIS A 34 -3.65 12.45 23.17
C HIS A 34 -5.13 12.30 23.52
N ARG A 35 -5.63 11.07 23.50
CA ARG A 35 -6.93 10.68 24.06
C ARG A 35 -6.92 9.20 24.39
N GLU A 36 -7.32 8.83 25.62
CA GLU A 36 -7.37 7.44 26.07
C GLU A 36 -8.61 6.72 25.53
N ASP A 37 -9.78 7.38 25.58
CA ASP A 37 -11.08 6.77 25.26
C ASP A 37 -11.71 7.29 23.96
N GLY A 38 -10.93 7.43 22.89
CA GLY A 38 -11.47 7.82 21.58
C GLY A 38 -10.44 8.39 20.61
N SER A 39 -10.92 8.89 19.47
CA SER A 39 -10.06 9.55 18.48
C SER A 39 -9.56 10.89 19.02
N ALA A 40 -8.25 11.12 18.92
CA ALA A 40 -7.67 12.42 19.28
C ALA A 40 -7.86 13.47 18.17
N ILE A 41 -8.25 13.04 16.97
CA ILE A 41 -8.67 13.92 15.89
C ILE A 41 -10.01 13.39 15.35
N GLU A 42 -11.02 14.24 15.35
CA GLU A 42 -12.33 14.01 14.73
C GLU A 42 -12.53 15.04 13.62
N ARG A 43 -12.86 14.59 12.40
CA ARG A 43 -13.15 15.48 11.27
C ARG A 43 -14.64 15.42 10.89
N PRO A 44 -15.19 16.49 10.28
CA PRO A 44 -16.59 16.53 9.83
C PRO A 44 -16.94 15.53 8.72
N ASP A 45 -15.95 14.99 8.03
CA ASP A 45 -16.12 13.97 6.98
C ASP A 45 -16.14 12.54 7.55
N ASP A 46 -16.28 12.40 8.87
CA ASP A 46 -16.21 11.16 9.64
C ASP A 46 -14.83 10.48 9.65
N SER A 47 -13.78 11.15 9.13
CA SER A 47 -12.42 10.64 9.28
C SER A 47 -11.91 10.88 10.69
N ASN A 48 -11.27 9.86 11.26
CA ASN A 48 -10.85 9.82 12.65
C ASN A 48 -9.39 9.36 12.77
N SER A 49 -8.70 9.87 13.79
CA SER A 49 -7.35 9.40 14.12
C SER A 49 -7.14 9.28 15.62
N TRP A 50 -6.57 8.17 16.05
CA TRP A 50 -6.31 7.84 17.45
C TRP A 50 -4.84 8.08 17.77
N TRP A 51 -4.62 8.86 18.83
CA TRP A 51 -3.29 9.24 19.28
C TRP A 51 -3.19 9.10 20.78
N LEU A 52 -2.08 8.55 21.23
CA LEU A 52 -1.71 8.46 22.63
C LEU A 52 -0.30 9.03 22.79
N ASN A 53 -0.16 10.06 23.62
CA ASN A 53 1.14 10.71 23.91
C ASN A 53 1.90 11.14 22.64
N GLY A 54 1.20 11.73 21.67
CA GLY A 54 1.78 12.20 20.41
C GLY A 54 2.14 11.10 19.41
N GLN A 55 1.75 9.85 19.67
CA GLN A 55 1.95 8.72 18.75
C GLN A 55 0.62 8.15 18.29
N ARG A 56 0.50 7.85 16.99
CA ARG A 56 -0.65 7.08 16.48
C ARG A 56 -0.70 5.72 17.17
N HIS A 57 -1.82 5.40 17.78
CA HIS A 57 -1.95 4.21 18.60
C HIS A 57 -3.42 3.83 18.77
N ARG A 58 -3.76 2.55 18.57
CA ARG A 58 -5.03 1.95 18.96
C ARG A 58 -4.87 0.42 19.02
N GLU A 59 -5.33 -0.21 20.10
CA GLU A 59 -5.22 -1.67 20.28
C GLU A 59 -6.37 -2.43 19.57
N ASP A 60 -7.62 -1.96 19.73
CA ASP A 60 -8.81 -2.69 19.28
C ASP A 60 -9.30 -2.31 17.88
N GLY A 61 -8.51 -1.59 17.09
CA GLY A 61 -8.93 -1.11 15.78
C GLY A 61 -7.89 -0.28 15.05
N PRO A 62 -8.24 0.26 13.87
CA PRO A 62 -7.34 1.14 13.13
C PRO A 62 -7.12 2.46 13.88
N ALA A 63 -5.88 2.92 13.91
CA ALA A 63 -5.53 4.21 14.48
C ALA A 63 -5.80 5.37 13.50
N ILE A 64 -6.15 5.06 12.24
CA ILE A 64 -6.69 6.02 11.27
C ILE A 64 -7.81 5.36 10.50
N GLU A 65 -8.94 6.05 10.42
CA GLU A 65 -10.07 5.69 9.56
C GLU A 65 -10.39 6.88 8.68
N TRP A 66 -10.36 6.69 7.37
CA TRP A 66 -10.70 7.69 6.39
C TRP A 66 -12.11 7.45 5.84
N THR A 67 -12.76 8.54 5.41
CA THR A 67 -14.11 8.54 4.85
C THR A 67 -14.26 7.68 3.58
N ASP A 68 -13.17 7.52 2.80
CA ASP A 68 -13.15 6.69 1.59
C ASP A 68 -13.04 5.18 1.89
N GLY A 69 -12.83 4.81 3.16
CA GLY A 69 -12.69 3.43 3.61
C GLY A 69 -11.24 3.01 3.85
N ASP A 70 -10.25 3.86 3.61
CA ASP A 70 -8.86 3.58 3.97
C ASP A 70 -8.73 3.42 5.50
N LYS A 71 -7.98 2.40 5.92
CA LYS A 71 -7.73 2.09 7.32
C LYS A 71 -6.26 1.78 7.56
N GLU A 72 -5.72 2.36 8.63
CA GLU A 72 -4.34 2.10 9.04
C GLU A 72 -4.26 1.76 10.52
N TRP A 73 -3.54 0.68 10.85
CA TRP A 73 -3.32 0.22 12.21
C TRP A 73 -1.94 0.62 12.67
N TYR A 74 -1.88 1.26 13.84
CA TYR A 74 -0.64 1.68 14.47
C TYR A 74 -0.60 1.25 15.93
N ARG A 75 0.57 0.79 16.36
CA ARG A 75 0.92 0.59 17.76
C ARG A 75 2.18 1.40 18.04
N ASN A 76 2.10 2.35 18.96
CA ASN A 76 3.22 3.22 19.38
C ASN A 76 3.91 3.95 18.21
N GLY A 77 3.09 4.53 17.32
CA GLY A 77 3.55 5.33 16.19
C GLY A 77 4.07 4.51 15.00
N LYS A 78 4.02 3.18 15.05
CA LYS A 78 4.49 2.29 13.98
C LYS A 78 3.34 1.48 13.41
N TRP A 79 3.32 1.28 12.08
CA TRP A 79 2.37 0.35 11.46
C TRP A 79 2.53 -1.04 12.07
N HIS A 80 1.43 -1.59 12.57
CA HIS A 80 1.44 -2.85 13.31
C HIS A 80 0.05 -3.47 13.34
N ARG A 81 -0.06 -4.75 12.99
CA ARG A 81 -1.26 -5.57 13.23
C ARG A 81 -0.90 -7.05 13.19
N GLU A 82 -1.41 -7.83 14.14
CA GLU A 82 -1.12 -9.26 14.28
C GLU A 82 -2.02 -10.11 13.35
N ASP A 83 -3.33 -9.87 13.38
CA ASP A 83 -4.32 -10.74 12.70
C ASP A 83 -4.75 -10.25 11.31
N GLY A 84 -3.99 -9.32 10.70
CA GLY A 84 -4.41 -8.72 9.44
C GLY A 84 -3.43 -7.72 8.87
N PRO A 85 -3.76 -7.09 7.73
CA PRO A 85 -2.95 -6.03 7.17
C PRO A 85 -2.98 -4.80 8.08
N ALA A 86 -1.82 -4.16 8.27
CA ALA A 86 -1.72 -2.89 8.98
C ALA A 86 -2.15 -1.70 8.11
N ILE A 87 -2.34 -1.91 6.80
CA ILE A 87 -2.91 -0.93 5.87
C ILE A 87 -3.92 -1.65 4.97
N GLU A 88 -5.15 -1.15 4.94
CA GLU A 88 -6.20 -1.53 4.01
C GLU A 88 -6.63 -0.28 3.25
N LEU A 89 -6.45 -0.25 1.93
CA LEU A 89 -6.90 0.86 1.10
C LEU A 89 -8.21 0.49 0.38
N ALA A 90 -9.03 1.49 0.12
CA ALA A 90 -10.30 1.41 -0.58
C ALA A 90 -10.14 0.89 -2.02
N ASP A 91 -8.97 1.11 -2.64
CA ASP A 91 -8.61 0.54 -3.94
C ASP A 91 -8.38 -0.98 -3.91
N GLY A 92 -8.42 -1.60 -2.73
CA GLY A 92 -8.22 -3.04 -2.50
C GLY A 92 -6.78 -3.42 -2.17
N ARG A 93 -5.84 -2.47 -2.16
CA ARG A 93 -4.45 -2.73 -1.74
C ARG A 93 -4.40 -3.04 -0.25
N LYS A 94 -3.62 -4.06 0.10
CA LYS A 94 -3.38 -4.47 1.49
C LYS A 94 -1.88 -4.56 1.76
N ALA A 95 -1.44 -4.13 2.93
CA ALA A 95 -0.05 -4.29 3.35
C ALA A 95 0.05 -4.69 4.82
N TRP A 96 0.92 -5.65 5.10
CA TRP A 96 1.17 -6.22 6.42
C TRP A 96 2.46 -5.66 6.98
N TYR A 97 2.38 -5.17 8.22
CA TYR A 97 3.51 -4.63 8.94
C TYR A 97 3.51 -5.16 10.37
N MET A 98 4.69 -5.46 10.85
CA MET A 98 4.97 -5.81 12.24
C MET A 98 6.00 -4.83 12.77
N ASN A 99 5.65 -4.07 13.81
CA ASN A 99 6.54 -3.09 14.44
C ASN A 99 7.20 -2.11 13.45
N GLY A 100 6.45 -1.67 12.43
CA GLY A 100 6.89 -0.73 11.39
C GLY A 100 7.62 -1.37 10.22
N GLN A 101 7.88 -2.68 10.24
CA GLN A 101 8.56 -3.39 9.17
C GLN A 101 7.58 -4.18 8.30
N ARG A 102 7.76 -4.19 6.98
CA ARG A 102 6.95 -5.06 6.10
C ARG A 102 7.25 -6.51 6.45
N HIS A 103 6.23 -7.23 6.87
CA HIS A 103 6.42 -8.58 7.39
C HIS A 103 5.14 -9.41 7.24
N ARG A 104 5.27 -10.63 6.75
CA ARG A 104 4.23 -11.68 6.82
C ARG A 104 4.86 -13.05 6.56
N GLU A 105 4.65 -14.00 7.46
CA GLU A 105 5.21 -15.36 7.35
C GLU A 105 4.41 -16.23 6.37
N ASP A 106 3.09 -16.24 6.49
CA ASP A 106 2.21 -17.16 5.75
C ASP A 106 1.66 -16.60 4.43
N GLY A 107 2.20 -15.47 3.94
CA GLY A 107 1.61 -14.81 2.78
C GLY A 107 2.39 -13.60 2.29
N PRO A 108 1.88 -12.93 1.25
CA PRO A 108 2.48 -11.69 0.77
C PRO A 108 2.31 -10.58 1.81
N ALA A 109 3.39 -9.85 2.09
CA ALA A 109 3.34 -8.65 2.90
C ALA A 109 2.73 -7.45 2.16
N ILE A 110 2.56 -7.53 0.82
CA ILE A 110 1.80 -6.54 0.04
C ILE A 110 0.98 -7.25 -1.04
N GLU A 111 -0.31 -6.93 -1.09
CA GLU A 111 -1.25 -7.39 -2.13
C GLU A 111 -1.79 -6.18 -2.88
N TYR A 112 -1.70 -6.20 -4.21
CA TYR A 112 -2.26 -5.17 -5.08
C TYR A 112 -3.54 -5.70 -5.74
N PRO A 113 -4.54 -4.83 -6.01
CA PRO A 113 -5.77 -5.23 -6.70
C PRO A 113 -5.52 -5.78 -8.11
N THR A 114 -4.39 -5.41 -8.72
CA THR A 114 -3.96 -5.89 -10.04
C THR A 114 -3.47 -7.35 -10.04
N GLY A 115 -3.47 -8.05 -8.90
CA GLY A 115 -2.97 -9.42 -8.77
C GLY A 115 -1.45 -9.51 -8.54
N ARG A 116 -0.74 -8.37 -8.49
CA ARG A 116 0.65 -8.32 -8.05
C ARG A 116 0.74 -8.57 -6.55
N LYS A 117 1.67 -9.42 -6.13
CA LYS A 117 1.92 -9.74 -4.72
C LYS A 117 3.42 -9.63 -4.40
N LYS A 118 3.77 -9.13 -3.21
CA LYS A 118 5.16 -9.03 -2.74
C LYS A 118 5.29 -9.64 -1.36
N TRP A 119 6.34 -10.43 -1.17
CA TRP A 119 6.67 -11.06 0.11
C TRP A 119 7.85 -10.34 0.74
N TYR A 120 7.72 -10.06 2.03
CA TYR A 120 8.76 -9.44 2.85
C TYR A 120 8.76 -10.12 4.22
N LEU A 121 9.95 -10.30 4.77
CA LEU A 121 10.17 -10.70 6.17
C LEU A 121 11.10 -9.64 6.78
N ASN A 122 10.62 -8.90 7.78
CA ASN A 122 11.40 -7.86 8.45
C ASN A 122 12.03 -6.85 7.47
N ASP A 123 11.22 -6.35 6.52
CA ASP A 123 11.64 -5.50 5.40
C ASP A 123 12.57 -6.11 4.36
N GLU A 124 13.03 -7.35 4.55
CA GLU A 124 13.81 -8.06 3.55
C GLU A 124 12.89 -8.61 2.46
N TRP A 125 13.07 -8.11 1.24
CA TRP A 125 12.32 -8.57 0.08
C TRP A 125 12.64 -10.03 -0.23
N GLN A 126 11.60 -10.85 -0.31
CA GLN A 126 11.74 -12.28 -0.60
C GLN A 126 11.40 -12.57 -2.06
N ARG A 127 10.23 -12.14 -2.54
CA ARG A 127 9.80 -12.39 -3.92
C ARG A 127 8.68 -11.47 -4.36
N THR A 128 8.42 -11.45 -5.66
CA THR A 128 7.27 -10.80 -6.28
C THR A 128 6.65 -11.73 -7.30
N GLU A 129 5.33 -11.77 -7.29
CA GLU A 129 4.51 -12.56 -8.18
C GLU A 129 3.49 -11.67 -8.87
N TRP A 130 3.14 -12.03 -10.10
CA TRP A 130 2.08 -11.41 -10.88
C TRP A 130 1.10 -12.48 -11.28
N ARG A 131 -0.18 -12.26 -10.98
CA ARG A 131 -1.27 -13.19 -11.30
C ARG A 131 -2.36 -12.47 -12.08
N ASN A 132 -3.01 -13.19 -12.98
CA ASN A 132 -4.23 -12.72 -13.65
C ASN A 132 -5.47 -12.90 -12.74
N ALA A 133 -6.64 -12.48 -13.22
CA ALA A 133 -7.91 -12.60 -12.49
C ALA A 133 -8.27 -14.05 -12.13
N ASN A 134 -7.78 -15.05 -12.88
CA ASN A 134 -7.98 -16.46 -12.62
C ASN A 134 -6.95 -17.05 -11.64
N GLY A 135 -6.05 -16.22 -11.08
CA GLY A 135 -5.01 -16.63 -10.14
C GLY A 135 -3.77 -17.26 -10.78
N GLN A 136 -3.70 -17.35 -12.11
CA GLN A 136 -2.57 -17.93 -12.84
C GLN A 136 -1.42 -16.94 -12.95
N PHE A 137 -0.18 -17.44 -12.96
CA PHE A 137 0.99 -16.58 -13.15
C PHE A 137 0.97 -15.93 -14.54
N HIS A 138 1.01 -14.60 -14.59
CA HIS A 138 0.88 -13.85 -15.83
C HIS A 138 1.63 -12.52 -15.78
N ARG A 139 2.41 -12.23 -16.82
CA ARG A 139 3.02 -10.92 -17.07
C ARG A 139 3.52 -10.83 -18.52
N GLU A 140 3.15 -9.78 -19.24
CA GLU A 140 3.49 -9.60 -20.66
C GLU A 140 4.94 -9.10 -20.86
N ASP A 141 5.40 -8.20 -19.99
CA ASP A 141 6.69 -7.50 -20.16
C ASP A 141 7.81 -8.03 -19.25
N GLY A 142 7.70 -9.26 -18.74
CA GLY A 142 8.74 -9.81 -17.88
C GLY A 142 8.36 -11.08 -17.12
N PRO A 143 9.19 -11.49 -16.14
CA PRO A 143 8.90 -12.68 -15.36
C PRO A 143 7.66 -12.45 -14.49
N ALA A 144 6.76 -13.42 -14.49
CA ALA A 144 5.60 -13.46 -13.61
C ALA A 144 5.97 -13.88 -12.17
N PHE A 145 7.19 -14.38 -11.98
CA PHE A 145 7.75 -14.68 -10.66
C PHE A 145 9.22 -14.22 -10.61
N PHE A 146 9.57 -13.48 -9.56
CA PHE A 146 10.93 -13.03 -9.31
C PHE A 146 11.27 -13.15 -7.82
N HIS A 147 12.38 -13.80 -7.51
CA HIS A 147 12.82 -14.06 -6.13
C HIS A 147 14.15 -13.35 -5.82
N ALA A 148 14.39 -13.09 -4.53
CA ALA A 148 15.58 -12.43 -3.98
C ALA A 148 16.89 -12.99 -4.49
N GLY A 149 17.01 -14.32 -4.58
CA GLY A 149 18.18 -15.01 -5.13
C GLY A 149 18.39 -14.84 -6.65
N GLY A 150 17.67 -13.96 -7.33
CA GLY A 150 17.84 -13.67 -8.76
C GLY A 150 17.04 -14.58 -9.71
N LEU A 151 16.36 -15.60 -9.18
CA LEU A 151 15.53 -16.51 -9.99
C LEU A 151 14.35 -15.76 -10.61
N LYS A 152 14.27 -15.82 -11.94
CA LYS A 152 13.18 -15.26 -12.75
C LYS A 152 12.47 -16.39 -13.49
N ILE A 153 11.14 -16.37 -13.46
CA ILE A 153 10.31 -17.37 -14.16
C ILE A 153 9.24 -16.64 -14.97
N TRP A 154 9.16 -17.00 -16.25
CA TRP A 154 8.19 -16.50 -17.21
C TRP A 154 7.08 -17.52 -17.43
N TYR A 155 5.89 -17.04 -17.76
CA TYR A 155 4.71 -17.87 -17.99
C TYR A 155 3.98 -17.39 -19.24
N GLN A 156 3.53 -18.33 -20.08
CA GLN A 156 2.66 -18.09 -21.23
C GLN A 156 1.61 -19.20 -21.26
N ASN A 157 0.33 -18.84 -21.39
CA ASN A 157 -0.80 -19.78 -21.35
C ASN A 157 -0.73 -20.75 -20.15
N ASP A 158 -0.38 -20.23 -18.97
CA ASP A 158 -0.20 -20.99 -17.71
C ASP A 158 0.93 -22.03 -17.74
N GLN A 159 1.80 -22.01 -18.75
CA GLN A 159 2.95 -22.88 -18.85
C GLN A 159 4.24 -22.11 -18.56
N ARG A 160 5.08 -22.68 -17.69
CA ARG A 160 6.41 -22.14 -17.36
C ARG A 160 7.29 -22.13 -18.61
N GLN A 161 7.87 -20.97 -18.89
CA GLN A 161 8.79 -20.78 -20.00
C GLN A 161 10.24 -20.89 -19.52
N ARG A 162 11.10 -21.44 -20.38
CA ARG A 162 12.55 -21.62 -20.09
C ARG A 162 13.38 -20.36 -20.40
N PHE A 163 12.82 -19.41 -21.15
CA PHE A 163 13.47 -18.17 -21.60
C PHE A 163 12.53 -16.97 -21.47
N PRO A 164 13.05 -15.73 -21.54
CA PRO A 164 12.21 -14.54 -21.64
C PRO A 164 11.28 -14.63 -22.84
N ILE A 165 10.02 -14.22 -22.64
CA ILE A 165 9.05 -14.13 -23.73
C ILE A 165 9.45 -12.90 -24.57
N ALA A 166 9.76 -13.11 -25.85
CA ALA A 166 9.99 -12.00 -26.76
C ALA A 166 8.67 -11.23 -26.91
N PRO A 167 8.70 -9.88 -26.91
CA PRO A 167 7.49 -9.11 -27.16
C PRO A 167 6.91 -9.55 -28.52
N PRO A 168 5.57 -9.57 -28.66
CA PRO A 168 4.95 -9.94 -29.93
C PRO A 168 5.58 -9.08 -31.03
N ARG A 169 6.10 -9.72 -32.08
CA ARG A 169 6.65 -9.01 -33.23
C ARG A 169 5.57 -8.06 -33.70
N SER A 170 5.82 -6.76 -33.61
CA SER A 170 4.99 -5.75 -34.26
C SER A 170 4.82 -6.20 -35.70
N VAL A 171 3.60 -6.57 -36.09
CA VAL A 171 3.28 -6.91 -37.46
C VAL A 171 3.60 -5.64 -38.24
N GLY A 172 4.77 -5.61 -38.87
CA GLY A 172 5.17 -4.50 -39.72
C GLY A 172 4.05 -4.30 -40.72
N ARG A 173 3.44 -3.11 -40.70
CA ARG A 173 2.60 -2.66 -41.80
C ARG A 173 3.44 -2.84 -43.06
N ARG A 174 3.10 -3.83 -43.88
CA ARG A 174 3.60 -3.92 -45.25
C ARG A 174 3.07 -2.70 -45.98
N THR A 175 3.87 -1.65 -46.08
CA THR A 175 3.69 -0.65 -47.14
C THR A 175 4.07 -1.33 -48.43
N GLY A 176 3.07 -1.57 -49.29
CA GLY A 176 3.30 -1.90 -50.69
C GLY A 176 3.85 -0.72 -51.49
N HIS A 177 4.22 -1.02 -52.75
CA HIS A 177 4.75 -0.16 -53.83
C HIS A 177 6.28 0.03 -53.79
N GLY A 178 7.08 -0.24 -54.83
CA GLY A 178 6.79 -0.61 -56.22
C GLY A 178 8.06 -0.98 -57.01
N VAL A 179 7.83 -1.68 -58.14
CA VAL A 179 8.52 -1.72 -59.46
C VAL A 179 10.01 -1.35 -59.66
N GLY A 180 10.68 -2.18 -60.51
CA GLY A 180 11.89 -1.89 -61.33
C GLY A 180 13.21 -2.36 -60.70
N GLY A 181 14.19 -2.99 -61.35
CA GLY A 181 14.48 -3.37 -62.74
C GLY A 181 15.80 -4.19 -62.77
N LEU A 182 16.15 -4.76 -63.93
CA LEU A 182 17.33 -5.60 -64.25
C LEU A 182 18.70 -5.00 -63.80
N ILE A 183 19.82 -5.71 -63.67
CA ILE A 183 20.71 -6.28 -64.73
C ILE A 183 21.76 -7.24 -64.09
N PHE A 184 22.17 -8.28 -64.84
CA PHE A 184 23.27 -9.24 -64.58
C PHE A 184 24.67 -8.65 -64.84
N HIS A 185 25.73 -9.23 -64.29
CA HIS A 185 26.93 -9.62 -65.07
C HIS A 185 27.83 -10.58 -64.25
N ASP A 186 28.56 -11.41 -65.01
CA ASP A 186 29.27 -12.66 -64.68
C ASP A 186 30.25 -12.66 -63.49
#